data_AF-A0A353RH37-F1
#
_entry.id   AF-A0A353RH37-F1
#
_cell.length_a   1.000
_cell.length_b   1.000
_cell.length_c   1.000
_cell.angle_alpha   90.00
_cell.angle_beta   90.00
_cell.angle_gamma   90.00
#
_symmetry.space_group_name_H-M   'P 1'
#
loop_
_entity.id
_entity.type
_entity.pdbx_description
1 polymer ?
#
loop_
_entity_poly.entity_id
_entity_poly.type
_entity_poly.pdbx_seq_one_letter_code
_entity_poly.pdbx_strand_id
1 'polypeptide(L)'
;STPPTNLKSFCGGFINMVFMVSSMLSGACATPEFLMYLDYFVRREYGDDYYRRSREVVDLSLRKRDIDKVITDCFEQIVYSINQPTGARNFQAVFWNISYYDRYYFESLFGEFLFPDGTRPVWESVSWLQKRFMKWFNHERTKTVLTFPVETMALLSKDGDLMDPEYADFTAGMYAEGHSFFTYMSDNADSLASCCRLRNEIQDNGFSYTLGAGGVSTGSKSVLTINLNRCIQFATRSGEPYARFLEEVVDLVHKAQIAYNENLKMFHRKGMLPLFDAGYINMDRQYLTIGVNGLVEAAESLGIKINPNPHYVAFVQEILGIIERYNKKYRSKELMFNCE
;
A
#
# COMPACT_ATOMS: atom_id res chain seq x y z
N SER A 1 -11.88 17.87 15.66
CA SER A 1 -12.13 18.48 14.34
C SER A 1 -13.51 18.04 13.88
N THR A 2 -14.23 18.87 13.12
CA THR A 2 -15.48 18.45 12.44
C THR A 2 -15.15 17.77 11.11
N PRO A 3 -16.03 16.90 10.58
CA PRO A 3 -15.84 16.29 9.26
C PRO A 3 -15.72 17.36 8.14
N PRO A 4 -14.90 17.13 7.10
CA PRO A 4 -14.81 18.03 5.96
C PRO A 4 -16.15 18.10 5.22
N THR A 5 -16.54 19.32 4.81
CA THR A 5 -17.82 19.59 4.14
C THR A 5 -17.67 20.02 2.68
N ASN A 6 -16.45 20.36 2.26
CA ASN A 6 -16.11 20.81 0.91
C ASN A 6 -14.69 20.35 0.51
N LEU A 7 -14.37 20.48 -0.78
CA LEU A 7 -13.11 20.02 -1.38
C LEU A 7 -11.86 20.60 -0.69
N LYS A 8 -11.87 21.90 -0.36
CA LYS A 8 -10.74 22.56 0.31
C LYS A 8 -10.51 22.03 1.73
N SER A 9 -11.59 21.87 2.48
CA SER A 9 -11.53 21.32 3.84
C SER A 9 -11.06 19.86 3.84
N PHE A 10 -11.44 19.09 2.81
CA PHE A 10 -10.92 17.74 2.60
C PHE A 10 -9.42 17.75 2.34
N CYS A 11 -8.93 18.57 1.39
CA CYS A 11 -7.50 18.64 1.07
C CYS A 11 -6.64 18.98 2.30
N GLY A 12 -7.03 20.03 3.04
CA GLY A 12 -6.33 20.41 4.27
C GLY A 12 -6.42 19.36 5.37
N GLY A 13 -7.59 18.74 5.56
CA GLY A 13 -7.79 17.67 6.52
C GLY A 13 -6.98 16.41 6.19
N PHE A 14 -6.91 16.05 4.91
CA PHE A 14 -6.16 14.91 4.41
C PHE A 14 -4.66 15.08 4.62
N ILE A 15 -4.10 16.25 4.26
CA ILE A 15 -2.68 16.56 4.49
C ILE A 15 -2.34 16.43 5.98
N ASN A 16 -3.16 17.02 6.85
CA ASN A 16 -2.97 16.94 8.30
C ASN A 16 -3.05 15.50 8.82
N MET A 17 -4.00 14.71 8.30
CA MET A 17 -4.16 13.30 8.66
C MET A 17 -2.91 12.51 8.26
N VAL A 18 -2.41 12.66 7.03
CA VAL A 18 -1.20 11.97 6.55
C VAL A 18 0.02 12.31 7.42
N PHE A 19 0.22 13.59 7.76
CA PHE A 19 1.32 13.98 8.65
C PHE A 19 1.16 13.41 10.07
N MET A 20 -0.04 13.49 10.64
CA MET A 20 -0.32 12.98 11.98
C MET A 20 -0.07 11.48 12.06
N VAL A 21 -0.64 10.70 11.14
CA VAL A 21 -0.46 9.24 11.09
C VAL A 21 1.01 8.88 10.89
N SER A 22 1.69 9.55 9.97
CA SER A 22 3.10 9.24 9.65
C SER A 22 4.08 9.61 10.77
N SER A 23 3.72 10.56 11.64
CA SER A 23 4.56 10.95 12.79
C SER A 23 4.63 9.88 13.88
N MET A 24 3.66 8.96 13.90
CA MET A 24 3.55 7.89 14.89
C MET A 24 3.86 6.50 14.29
N LEU A 25 4.28 6.45 13.03
CA LEU A 25 4.66 5.22 12.34
C LEU A 25 6.09 5.30 11.81
N SER A 26 6.82 4.20 11.97
CA SER A 26 8.17 4.06 11.39
C SER A 26 8.16 3.73 9.90
N GLY A 27 7.00 3.33 9.35
CA GLY A 27 6.84 2.87 7.97
C GLY A 27 6.19 3.89 7.04
N ALA A 28 5.59 3.35 5.98
CA ALA A 28 4.80 4.09 5.01
C ALA A 28 3.37 4.36 5.52
N CYS A 29 2.81 5.48 5.08
CA CYS A 29 1.38 5.79 5.21
C CYS A 29 0.73 5.54 3.84
N ALA A 30 -0.10 4.50 3.74
CA ALA A 30 -0.80 4.18 2.50
C ALA A 30 -2.26 4.65 2.60
N THR A 31 -2.73 5.33 1.57
CA THR A 31 -4.12 5.77 1.43
C THR A 31 -4.63 5.36 0.05
N PRO A 32 -4.87 4.07 -0.18
CA PRO A 32 -5.19 3.57 -1.51
C PRO A 32 -6.54 4.11 -2.04
N GLU A 33 -7.45 4.54 -1.16
CA GLU A 33 -8.73 5.16 -1.52
C GLU A 33 -8.66 6.67 -1.74
N PHE A 34 -7.48 7.28 -1.69
CA PHE A 34 -7.32 8.74 -1.74
C PHE A 34 -8.10 9.39 -2.89
N LEU A 35 -7.97 8.85 -4.11
CA LEU A 35 -8.64 9.41 -5.29
C LEU A 35 -10.15 9.16 -5.28
N MET A 36 -10.62 8.06 -4.69
CA MET A 36 -12.05 7.82 -4.50
C MET A 36 -12.66 8.83 -3.52
N TYR A 37 -11.98 9.13 -2.42
CA TYR A 37 -12.43 10.16 -1.48
C TYR A 37 -12.36 11.56 -2.08
N LEU A 38 -11.31 11.87 -2.84
CA LEU A 38 -11.20 13.15 -3.54
C LEU A 38 -12.34 13.30 -4.56
N ASP A 39 -12.61 12.28 -5.36
CA ASP A 39 -13.72 12.25 -6.32
C ASP A 39 -15.06 12.55 -5.64
N TYR A 40 -15.35 11.95 -4.49
CA TYR A 40 -16.56 12.23 -3.72
C TYR A 40 -16.70 13.73 -3.39
N PHE A 41 -15.65 14.39 -2.91
CA PHE A 41 -15.73 15.83 -2.62
C PHE A 41 -15.83 16.69 -3.88
N VAL A 42 -15.22 16.27 -5.00
CA VAL A 42 -15.37 16.96 -6.29
C VAL A 42 -16.81 16.83 -6.81
N ARG A 43 -17.41 15.63 -6.76
CA ARG A 43 -18.81 15.39 -7.16
C ARG A 43 -19.79 16.17 -6.30
N ARG A 44 -19.54 16.28 -5.00
CA ARG A 44 -20.37 17.10 -4.10
C ARG A 44 -20.34 18.59 -4.42
N GLU A 45 -19.27 19.08 -5.05
CA GLU A 45 -19.11 20.48 -5.40
C GLU A 45 -19.61 20.79 -6.82
N TYR A 46 -19.40 19.88 -7.77
CA TYR A 46 -19.63 20.13 -9.20
C TYR A 46 -20.59 19.16 -9.90
N GLY A 47 -21.14 18.17 -9.19
CA GLY A 47 -22.04 17.13 -9.70
C GLY A 47 -21.32 15.86 -10.17
N ASP A 48 -22.04 14.74 -10.26
CA ASP A 48 -21.49 13.44 -10.68
C ASP A 48 -20.92 13.43 -12.11
N ASP A 49 -21.35 14.39 -12.94
CA ASP A 49 -20.95 14.53 -14.34
C ASP A 49 -19.80 15.53 -14.55
N TYR A 50 -19.15 16.03 -13.49
CA TYR A 50 -18.15 17.10 -13.57
C TYR A 50 -17.05 16.84 -14.62
N TYR A 51 -16.65 15.58 -14.79
CA TYR A 51 -15.59 15.18 -15.72
C TYR A 51 -15.96 15.48 -17.18
N ARG A 52 -17.25 15.49 -17.52
CA ARG A 52 -17.78 15.85 -18.86
C ARG A 52 -17.76 17.35 -19.11
N ARG A 53 -17.77 18.14 -18.02
CA ARG A 53 -17.77 19.61 -18.03
C ARG A 53 -16.48 20.17 -17.41
N SER A 54 -15.39 19.42 -17.46
CA SER A 54 -14.13 19.77 -16.77
C SER A 54 -13.54 21.13 -17.19
N ARG A 55 -13.93 21.64 -18.36
CA ARG A 55 -13.54 22.97 -18.90
C ARG A 55 -14.49 24.11 -18.53
N GLU A 56 -15.54 23.86 -17.77
CA GLU A 56 -16.45 24.89 -17.28
C GLU A 56 -15.75 25.77 -16.23
N VAL A 57 -15.81 27.09 -16.40
CA VAL A 57 -15.24 28.07 -15.47
C VAL A 57 -16.12 28.19 -14.24
N VAL A 58 -15.62 27.73 -13.09
CA VAL A 58 -16.36 27.68 -11.81
C VAL A 58 -15.80 28.65 -10.77
N ASP A 59 -14.58 29.16 -10.98
CA ASP A 59 -13.96 30.11 -10.06
C ASP A 59 -14.31 31.56 -10.43
N LEU A 60 -15.03 32.23 -9.52
CA LEU A 60 -15.40 33.63 -9.68
C LEU A 60 -14.25 34.60 -9.41
N SER A 61 -13.14 34.14 -8.84
CA SER A 61 -11.95 34.97 -8.59
C SER A 61 -11.34 35.50 -9.90
N LEU A 62 -10.35 36.39 -9.78
CA LEU A 62 -9.58 36.88 -10.93
C LEU A 62 -8.85 35.77 -11.70
N ARG A 63 -8.66 34.59 -11.09
CA ARG A 63 -7.99 33.46 -11.75
C ARG A 63 -8.87 32.74 -12.77
N LYS A 64 -10.21 32.84 -12.66
CA LYS A 64 -11.17 32.23 -13.62
C LYS A 64 -10.85 30.79 -14.01
N ARG A 65 -10.54 29.97 -13.00
CA ARG A 65 -10.19 28.54 -13.16
C ARG A 65 -11.40 27.72 -13.59
N ASP A 66 -11.16 26.77 -14.49
CA ASP A 66 -12.09 25.68 -14.81
C ASP A 66 -12.05 24.59 -13.72
N ILE A 67 -13.01 23.66 -13.77
CA ILE A 67 -13.09 22.53 -12.83
C ILE A 67 -11.77 21.73 -12.84
N ASP A 68 -11.21 21.45 -14.02
CA ASP A 68 -9.94 20.75 -14.18
C ASP A 68 -8.80 21.45 -13.43
N LYS A 69 -8.72 22.78 -13.55
CA LYS A 69 -7.70 23.56 -12.86
C LYS A 69 -7.93 23.59 -11.35
N VAL A 70 -9.18 23.66 -10.88
CA VAL A 70 -9.46 23.53 -9.43
C VAL A 70 -8.99 22.17 -8.89
N ILE A 71 -9.27 21.08 -9.61
CA ILE A 71 -8.84 19.74 -9.22
C ILE A 71 -7.30 19.63 -9.21
N THR A 72 -6.63 20.15 -10.24
CA THR A 72 -5.16 20.09 -10.30
C THR A 72 -4.48 21.00 -9.27
N ASP A 73 -5.12 22.11 -8.86
CA ASP A 73 -4.67 22.90 -7.71
C ASP A 73 -4.77 22.08 -6.40
N CYS A 74 -5.80 21.25 -6.25
CA CYS A 74 -5.90 20.32 -5.12
C CYS A 74 -4.80 19.24 -5.17
N PHE A 75 -4.51 18.67 -6.35
CA PHE A 75 -3.39 17.75 -6.51
C PHE A 75 -2.07 18.41 -6.12
N GLU A 76 -1.81 19.61 -6.65
CA GLU A 76 -0.61 20.39 -6.35
C GLU A 76 -0.49 20.64 -4.85
N GLN A 77 -1.56 21.13 -4.20
CA GLN A 77 -1.56 21.40 -2.77
C GLN A 77 -1.18 20.15 -1.96
N ILE A 78 -1.79 19.00 -2.25
CA ILE A 78 -1.59 17.78 -1.47
C ILE A 78 -0.20 17.20 -1.71
N VAL A 79 0.17 17.01 -2.98
CA VAL A 79 1.44 16.39 -3.37
C VAL A 79 2.62 17.23 -2.91
N TYR A 80 2.62 18.54 -3.19
CA TYR A 80 3.73 19.40 -2.76
C TYR A 80 3.84 19.48 -1.24
N SER A 81 2.70 19.57 -0.53
CA SER A 81 2.73 19.62 0.94
C SER A 81 3.35 18.37 1.53
N ILE A 82 2.93 17.17 1.10
CA ILE A 82 3.42 15.90 1.65
C ILE A 82 4.89 15.64 1.29
N ASN A 83 5.37 16.18 0.16
CA ASN A 83 6.79 16.15 -0.21
C ASN A 83 7.64 17.19 0.53
N GLN A 84 7.06 18.11 1.31
CA GLN A 84 7.86 18.98 2.16
C GLN A 84 8.46 18.19 3.32
N PRO A 85 9.76 18.41 3.63
CA PRO A 85 10.41 17.75 4.75
C PRO A 85 9.75 18.17 6.06
N THR A 86 9.51 17.21 6.95
CA THR A 86 8.87 17.48 8.24
C THR A 86 9.80 17.21 9.41
N GLY A 87 9.76 18.10 10.41
CA GLY A 87 10.59 17.97 11.62
C GLY A 87 10.35 16.65 12.37
N ALA A 88 9.10 16.16 12.39
CA ALA A 88 8.74 14.89 13.04
C ALA A 88 9.28 13.63 12.33
N ARG A 89 9.90 13.77 11.14
CA ARG A 89 10.44 12.67 10.32
C ARG A 89 11.91 12.90 9.97
N ASN A 90 12.68 13.49 10.88
CA ASN A 90 14.09 13.84 10.66
C ASN A 90 14.32 14.66 9.37
N PHE A 91 13.41 15.60 9.07
CA PHE A 91 13.44 16.43 7.86
C PHE A 91 13.39 15.62 6.55
N GLN A 92 12.71 14.47 6.57
CA GLN A 92 12.31 13.76 5.35
C GLN A 92 10.83 14.01 5.05
N ALA A 93 10.48 13.88 3.78
CA ALA A 93 9.09 13.83 3.34
C ALA A 93 8.39 12.59 3.91
N VAL A 94 7.07 12.63 3.97
CA VAL A 94 6.30 11.46 4.39
C VAL A 94 6.36 10.39 3.31
N PHE A 95 6.69 9.16 3.69
CA PHE A 95 6.60 8.02 2.79
C PHE A 95 5.12 7.68 2.58
N TRP A 96 4.54 8.26 1.53
CA TRP A 96 3.12 8.19 1.21
C TRP A 96 2.87 7.34 -0.04
N ASN A 97 1.87 6.45 0.01
CA ASN A 97 1.49 5.58 -1.10
C ASN A 97 0.01 5.75 -1.47
N ILE A 98 -0.27 5.66 -2.77
CA ILE A 98 -1.63 5.59 -3.32
C ILE A 98 -1.76 4.45 -4.33
N SER A 99 -2.99 4.08 -4.65
CA SER A 99 -3.30 3.05 -5.64
C SER A 99 -4.20 3.59 -6.74
N TYR A 100 -4.04 3.05 -7.94
CA TYR A 100 -4.98 3.12 -9.04
C TYR A 100 -5.56 1.74 -9.29
N TYR A 101 -6.78 1.69 -9.80
CA TYR A 101 -7.49 0.45 -10.06
C TYR A 101 -7.99 0.41 -11.48
N ASP A 102 -7.95 -0.76 -12.12
CA ASP A 102 -8.86 -1.03 -13.23
C ASP A 102 -10.31 -1.19 -12.73
N ARG A 103 -11.24 -1.36 -13.67
CA ARG A 103 -12.66 -1.46 -13.33
C ARG A 103 -12.98 -2.61 -12.41
N TYR A 104 -12.44 -3.79 -12.70
CA TYR A 104 -12.79 -5.03 -12.02
C TYR A 104 -12.23 -5.07 -10.61
N TYR A 105 -10.99 -4.59 -10.43
CA TYR A 105 -10.37 -4.41 -9.13
C TYR A 105 -11.17 -3.42 -8.28
N PHE A 106 -11.56 -2.28 -8.88
CA PHE A 106 -12.32 -1.25 -8.20
C PHE A 106 -13.69 -1.76 -7.75
N GLU A 107 -14.44 -2.42 -8.64
CA GLU A 107 -15.75 -3.00 -8.34
C GLU A 107 -15.66 -4.08 -7.26
N SER A 108 -14.62 -4.90 -7.27
CA SER A 108 -14.42 -5.93 -6.24
C SER A 108 -14.15 -5.34 -4.85
N LEU A 109 -13.39 -4.25 -4.77
CA LEU A 109 -13.03 -3.64 -3.49
C LEU A 109 -14.10 -2.68 -2.96
N PHE A 110 -14.69 -1.89 -3.84
CA PHE A 110 -15.54 -0.76 -3.49
C PHE A 110 -16.98 -0.88 -3.99
N GLY A 111 -17.36 -2.01 -4.60
CA GLY A 111 -18.71 -2.23 -5.14
C GLY A 111 -19.82 -2.05 -4.10
N GLU A 112 -19.57 -2.48 -2.86
CA GLU A 112 -20.47 -2.31 -1.72
C GLU A 112 -20.16 -1.11 -0.80
N PHE A 113 -19.22 -0.26 -1.22
CA PHE A 113 -18.86 0.93 -0.45
C PHE A 113 -19.97 1.98 -0.48
N LEU A 114 -20.23 2.60 0.69
CA LEU A 114 -21.11 3.76 0.81
C LEU A 114 -20.39 4.90 1.50
N PHE A 115 -20.46 6.10 0.92
CA PHE A 115 -20.04 7.34 1.57
C PHE A 115 -20.95 7.68 2.75
N PRO A 116 -20.56 8.63 3.63
CA PRO A 116 -21.37 9.02 4.79
C PRO A 116 -22.77 9.54 4.47
N ASP A 117 -23.02 9.98 3.23
CA ASP A 117 -24.34 10.43 2.76
C ASP A 117 -25.18 9.32 2.11
N GLY A 118 -24.67 8.08 2.11
CA GLY A 118 -25.33 6.91 1.52
C GLY A 118 -25.14 6.78 0.00
N THR A 119 -24.36 7.64 -0.63
CA THR A 119 -24.04 7.51 -2.06
C THR A 119 -22.94 6.47 -2.29
N ARG A 120 -22.90 5.89 -3.50
CA ARG A 120 -21.84 4.96 -3.93
C ARG A 120 -20.76 5.70 -4.73
N PRO A 121 -19.53 5.15 -4.82
CA PRO A 121 -18.55 5.60 -5.80
C PRO A 121 -19.07 5.44 -7.23
N VAL A 122 -18.68 6.37 -8.11
CA VAL A 122 -19.05 6.36 -9.54
C VAL A 122 -17.80 6.05 -10.34
N TRP A 123 -17.76 4.87 -10.98
CA TRP A 123 -16.57 4.40 -11.69
C TRP A 123 -16.11 5.37 -12.77
N GLU A 124 -17.03 5.96 -13.54
CA GLU A 124 -16.68 6.84 -14.65
C GLU A 124 -15.93 8.10 -14.17
N SER A 125 -16.35 8.69 -13.05
CA SER A 125 -15.69 9.88 -12.50
C SER A 125 -14.36 9.52 -11.83
N VAL A 126 -14.31 8.43 -11.07
CA VAL A 126 -13.07 7.92 -10.46
C VAL A 126 -12.04 7.57 -11.54
N SER A 127 -12.45 6.84 -12.58
CA SER A 127 -11.60 6.44 -13.70
C SER A 127 -11.03 7.65 -14.43
N TRP A 128 -11.85 8.68 -14.68
CA TRP A 128 -11.38 9.95 -15.24
C TRP A 128 -10.35 10.62 -14.31
N LEU A 129 -10.63 10.68 -13.00
CA LEU A 129 -9.76 11.32 -12.02
C LEU A 129 -8.41 10.60 -11.87
N GLN A 130 -8.40 9.27 -11.85
CA GLN A 130 -7.17 8.45 -11.84
C GLN A 130 -6.27 8.77 -13.04
N LYS A 131 -6.84 8.71 -14.25
CA LYS A 131 -6.11 9.04 -15.49
C LYS A 131 -5.63 10.48 -15.50
N ARG A 132 -6.47 11.41 -15.03
CA ARG A 132 -6.12 12.82 -14.94
C ARG A 132 -4.97 13.08 -13.97
N PHE A 133 -4.97 12.43 -12.82
CA PHE A 133 -3.90 12.50 -11.83
C PHE A 133 -2.61 11.90 -12.38
N MET A 134 -2.64 10.70 -12.98
CA MET A 134 -1.44 10.07 -13.59
C MET A 134 -0.79 10.97 -14.65
N LYS A 135 -1.59 11.52 -15.58
CA LYS A 135 -1.09 12.45 -16.60
C LYS A 135 -0.55 13.74 -15.99
N TRP A 136 -1.27 14.32 -15.02
CA TRP A 136 -0.82 15.52 -14.31
C TRP A 136 0.52 15.27 -13.62
N PHE A 137 0.62 14.19 -12.84
CA PHE A 137 1.76 13.94 -11.99
C PHE A 137 3.00 13.55 -12.78
N ASN A 138 2.83 12.80 -13.88
CA ASN A 138 3.92 12.54 -14.82
C ASN A 138 4.51 13.85 -15.37
N HIS A 139 3.66 14.79 -15.78
CA HIS A 139 4.10 16.10 -16.24
C HIS A 139 4.67 16.96 -15.10
N GLU A 140 4.10 16.88 -13.90
CA GLU A 140 4.56 17.68 -12.76
C GLU A 140 5.97 17.28 -12.32
N ARG A 141 6.29 15.97 -12.38
CA ARG A 141 7.63 15.44 -12.13
C ARG A 141 8.70 15.93 -13.11
N THR A 142 8.33 16.49 -14.27
CA THR A 142 9.30 17.13 -15.17
C THR A 142 9.67 18.55 -14.74
N LYS A 143 8.93 19.14 -13.79
CA LYS A 143 9.18 20.51 -13.29
C LYS A 143 10.01 20.49 -12.01
N THR A 144 9.81 19.49 -11.15
CA THR A 144 10.54 19.33 -9.89
C THR A 144 10.55 17.88 -9.45
N VAL A 145 11.50 17.53 -8.58
CA VAL A 145 11.62 16.16 -8.04
C VAL A 145 10.52 15.93 -7.01
N LEU A 146 9.56 15.07 -7.35
CA LEU A 146 8.48 14.62 -6.46
C LEU A 146 8.57 13.11 -6.28
N THR A 147 9.07 12.69 -5.12
CA THR A 147 9.21 11.28 -4.76
C THR A 147 7.86 10.66 -4.40
N PHE A 148 7.02 11.41 -3.69
CA PHE A 148 5.73 10.92 -3.20
C PHE A 148 4.55 11.57 -3.93
N PRO A 149 3.38 10.89 -4.03
CA PRO A 149 3.15 9.53 -3.57
C PRO A 149 3.93 8.51 -4.41
N VAL A 150 4.28 7.39 -3.77
CA VAL A 150 4.61 6.15 -4.50
C VAL A 150 3.30 5.55 -5.00
N GLU A 151 3.24 5.31 -6.30
CA GLU A 151 2.02 4.93 -7.00
C GLU A 151 2.05 3.45 -7.37
N THR A 152 0.89 2.78 -7.24
CA THR A 152 0.71 1.39 -7.69
C THR A 152 -0.55 1.26 -8.55
N MET A 153 -0.40 0.80 -9.78
CA MET A 153 -1.49 0.41 -10.68
C MET A 153 -1.89 -1.04 -10.42
N ALA A 154 -3.06 -1.28 -9.84
CA ALA A 154 -3.62 -2.59 -9.60
C ALA A 154 -4.50 -3.05 -10.76
N LEU A 155 -4.14 -4.17 -11.37
CA LEU A 155 -4.79 -4.75 -12.53
C LEU A 155 -5.24 -6.18 -12.22
N LEU A 156 -6.49 -6.50 -12.53
CA LEU A 156 -7.02 -7.84 -12.39
C LEU A 156 -6.73 -8.61 -13.67
N SER A 157 -6.13 -9.78 -13.50
CA SER A 157 -5.80 -10.70 -14.58
C SER A 157 -6.65 -11.95 -14.47
N LYS A 158 -6.93 -12.60 -15.59
CA LYS A 158 -7.59 -13.90 -15.64
C LYS A 158 -7.08 -14.67 -16.84
N ASP A 159 -6.79 -15.96 -16.63
CA ASP A 159 -6.33 -16.86 -17.68
C ASP A 159 -5.09 -16.35 -18.44
N GLY A 160 -4.21 -15.62 -17.74
CA GLY A 160 -2.95 -15.09 -18.28
C GLY A 160 -3.06 -13.75 -19.01
N ASP A 161 -4.22 -13.11 -19.03
CA ASP A 161 -4.44 -11.80 -19.64
C ASP A 161 -5.12 -10.81 -18.68
N LEU A 162 -5.04 -9.52 -18.97
CA LEU A 162 -5.67 -8.46 -18.18
C LEU A 162 -7.17 -8.38 -18.51
N MET A 163 -8.00 -8.27 -17.47
CA MET A 163 -9.46 -8.26 -17.64
C MET A 163 -9.98 -6.94 -18.23
N ASP A 164 -9.27 -5.83 -18.02
CA ASP A 164 -9.60 -4.50 -18.53
C ASP A 164 -8.59 -4.06 -19.61
N PRO A 165 -8.87 -4.30 -20.90
CA PRO A 165 -7.98 -3.92 -22.00
C PRO A 165 -7.74 -2.41 -22.08
N GLU A 166 -8.71 -1.59 -21.69
CA GLU A 166 -8.61 -0.13 -21.75
C GLU A 166 -7.58 0.37 -20.75
N TYR A 167 -7.60 -0.18 -19.52
CA TYR A 167 -6.59 0.11 -18.52
C TYR A 167 -5.24 -0.56 -18.83
N ALA A 168 -5.21 -1.73 -19.48
CA ALA A 168 -3.98 -2.34 -19.97
C ALA A 168 -3.25 -1.41 -20.95
N ASP A 169 -3.96 -0.95 -21.98
CA ASP A 169 -3.42 -0.03 -22.99
C ASP A 169 -3.02 1.31 -22.38
N PHE A 170 -3.86 1.87 -21.49
CA PHE A 170 -3.53 3.11 -20.80
C PHE A 170 -2.27 2.98 -19.94
N THR A 171 -2.14 1.88 -19.19
CA THR A 171 -0.97 1.60 -18.34
C THR A 171 0.30 1.50 -19.18
N ALA A 172 0.26 0.74 -20.28
CA ALA A 172 1.37 0.65 -21.22
C ALA A 172 1.73 2.01 -21.83
N GLY A 173 0.72 2.81 -22.20
CA GLY A 173 0.90 4.17 -22.71
C GLY A 173 1.57 5.11 -21.70
N MET A 174 1.19 5.04 -20.42
CA MET A 174 1.85 5.83 -19.37
C MET A 174 3.32 5.44 -19.19
N TYR A 175 3.66 4.14 -19.26
CA TYR A 175 5.05 3.71 -19.24
C TYR A 175 5.83 4.22 -20.45
N ALA A 176 5.23 4.20 -21.64
CA ALA A 176 5.85 4.75 -22.85
C ALA A 176 6.09 6.28 -22.75
N GLU A 177 5.25 6.99 -21.99
CA GLU A 177 5.41 8.40 -21.67
C GLU A 177 6.37 8.67 -20.49
N GLY A 178 7.09 7.65 -20.01
CA GLY A 178 8.11 7.78 -18.97
C GLY A 178 7.56 7.88 -17.54
N HIS A 179 6.28 7.55 -17.32
CA HIS A 179 5.70 7.54 -15.99
C HIS A 179 6.28 6.42 -15.12
N SER A 180 6.45 6.71 -13.82
CA SER A 180 7.09 5.81 -12.87
C SER A 180 6.12 5.46 -11.73
N PHE A 181 5.44 4.32 -11.89
CA PHE A 181 4.61 3.65 -10.88
C PHE A 181 4.87 2.14 -10.92
N PHE A 182 4.53 1.45 -9.83
CA PHE A 182 4.55 -0.01 -9.76
C PHE A 182 3.29 -0.60 -10.39
N THR A 183 3.40 -1.74 -11.09
CA THR A 183 2.23 -2.49 -11.54
C THR A 183 2.06 -3.72 -10.66
N TYR A 184 0.86 -3.88 -10.09
CA TYR A 184 0.43 -5.05 -9.35
C TYR A 184 -0.61 -5.79 -10.18
N MET A 185 -0.26 -6.98 -10.67
CA MET A 185 -1.19 -7.86 -11.37
C MET A 185 -1.56 -9.03 -10.47
N SER A 186 -2.85 -9.31 -10.34
CA SER A 186 -3.32 -10.47 -9.59
C SER A 186 -4.45 -11.18 -10.31
N ASP A 187 -4.54 -12.49 -10.13
CA ASP A 187 -5.70 -13.32 -10.51
C ASP A 187 -6.80 -13.31 -9.44
N ASN A 188 -6.58 -12.61 -8.32
CA ASN A 188 -7.50 -12.52 -7.20
C ASN A 188 -7.61 -11.08 -6.70
N ALA A 189 -8.83 -10.54 -6.76
CA ALA A 189 -9.16 -9.19 -6.32
C ALA A 189 -9.11 -9.01 -4.78
N ASP A 190 -9.08 -10.10 -4.02
CA ASP A 190 -8.98 -10.12 -2.55
C ASP A 190 -7.55 -9.93 -2.03
N SER A 191 -6.67 -9.38 -2.86
CA SER A 191 -5.30 -9.09 -2.48
C SER A 191 -4.97 -7.65 -2.82
N LEU A 192 -4.28 -6.95 -1.92
CA LEU A 192 -3.76 -5.61 -2.19
C LEU A 192 -2.29 -5.57 -1.82
N ALA A 193 -1.52 -4.86 -2.63
CA ALA A 193 -0.18 -4.47 -2.24
C ALA A 193 -0.28 -3.28 -1.28
N SER A 194 0.01 -3.50 0.00
CA SER A 194 0.27 -2.41 0.94
C SER A 194 1.71 -1.94 0.73
N CYS A 195 1.91 -0.69 0.32
CA CYS A 195 3.24 -0.14 0.00
C CYS A 195 3.91 -0.84 -1.21
N CYS A 196 5.24 -0.73 -1.34
CA CYS A 196 5.99 -1.11 -2.54
C CYS A 196 5.91 -2.59 -2.93
N ARG A 197 5.73 -3.52 -1.96
CA ARG A 197 5.83 -4.99 -2.20
C ARG A 197 5.05 -5.88 -1.23
N LEU A 198 4.49 -5.35 -0.13
CA LEU A 198 3.83 -6.20 0.88
C LEU A 198 2.47 -6.66 0.36
N ARG A 199 2.36 -7.93 -0.02
CA ARG A 199 1.07 -8.54 -0.39
C ARG A 199 0.32 -8.91 0.88
N ASN A 200 -0.85 -8.31 1.07
CA ASN A 200 -1.78 -8.69 2.12
C ASN A 200 -2.94 -9.47 1.52
N GLU A 201 -3.19 -10.67 2.03
CA GLU A 201 -4.45 -11.37 1.79
C GLU A 201 -5.55 -10.70 2.62
N ILE A 202 -6.62 -10.29 1.95
CA ILE A 202 -7.81 -9.73 2.58
C ILE A 202 -8.60 -10.91 3.14
N GLN A 203 -8.63 -11.04 4.47
CA GLN A 203 -9.27 -12.19 5.13
C GLN A 203 -10.79 -12.04 5.27
N ASP A 204 -11.38 -10.90 4.92
CA ASP A 204 -12.82 -10.68 5.06
C ASP A 204 -13.35 -9.62 4.08
N ASN A 205 -14.09 -10.08 3.06
CA ASN A 205 -14.96 -9.25 2.22
C ASN A 205 -16.36 -9.09 2.84
N GLY A 206 -16.60 -9.69 4.01
CA GLY A 206 -17.84 -9.56 4.76
C GLY A 206 -17.96 -8.19 5.43
N PHE A 207 -18.95 -7.41 5.00
CA PHE A 207 -19.55 -6.25 5.67
C PHE A 207 -18.73 -5.63 6.83
N SER A 208 -17.82 -4.71 6.50
CA SER A 208 -17.11 -3.91 7.50
C SER A 208 -17.96 -2.71 7.89
N TYR A 209 -18.46 -2.67 9.12
CA TYR A 209 -19.15 -1.51 9.68
C TYR A 209 -18.33 -0.23 9.44
N THR A 210 -18.98 0.75 8.81
CA THR A 210 -18.63 2.19 8.76
C THR A 210 -17.28 2.60 8.14
N LEU A 211 -16.40 1.66 7.76
CA LEU A 211 -15.08 1.95 7.19
C LEU A 211 -14.82 1.31 5.81
N GLY A 212 -15.78 0.53 5.27
CA GLY A 212 -15.85 0.21 3.85
C GLY A 212 -14.53 -0.12 3.14
N ALA A 213 -13.70 -0.98 3.73
CA ALA A 213 -12.62 -1.68 3.05
C ALA A 213 -11.99 -2.65 4.06
N GLY A 214 -12.56 -3.86 4.18
CA GLY A 214 -12.03 -4.91 5.06
C GLY A 214 -10.54 -5.18 4.85
N GLY A 215 -10.07 -5.02 3.61
CA GLY A 215 -8.69 -5.25 3.20
C GLY A 215 -7.71 -4.08 3.32
N VAL A 216 -8.16 -2.84 3.41
CA VAL A 216 -7.26 -1.68 3.33
C VAL A 216 -6.55 -1.36 4.65
N SER A 217 -7.13 -1.75 5.81
CA SER A 217 -6.46 -1.58 7.11
C SER A 217 -5.50 -2.73 7.44
N THR A 218 -4.75 -3.21 6.44
CA THR A 218 -3.74 -4.27 6.59
C THR A 218 -2.33 -3.70 6.44
N GLY A 219 -1.43 -4.14 7.32
CA GLY A 219 -0.05 -3.65 7.36
C GLY A 219 0.83 -4.54 8.24
N SER A 220 1.99 -4.05 8.66
CA SER A 220 2.93 -4.80 9.50
C SER A 220 3.27 -4.03 10.77
N LYS A 221 3.24 -4.72 11.92
CA LYS A 221 3.65 -4.18 13.24
C LYS A 221 5.17 -4.03 13.30
N SER A 222 5.89 -4.96 12.68
CA SER A 222 7.33 -5.10 12.80
C SER A 222 7.85 -6.08 11.75
N VAL A 223 9.01 -5.77 11.18
CA VAL A 223 9.76 -6.64 10.28
C VAL A 223 11.06 -7.03 10.97
N LEU A 224 11.32 -8.34 11.09
CA LEU A 224 12.57 -8.88 11.61
C LEU A 224 13.21 -9.76 10.53
N THR A 225 14.32 -9.30 9.97
CA THR A 225 14.93 -9.90 8.79
C THR A 225 16.01 -10.92 9.15
N ILE A 226 15.90 -12.11 8.57
CA ILE A 226 16.90 -13.19 8.67
C ILE A 226 17.95 -13.00 7.57
N ASN A 227 19.22 -12.98 7.98
CA ASN A 227 20.34 -13.06 7.05
C ASN A 227 20.59 -14.50 6.62
N LEU A 228 19.92 -14.92 5.55
CA LEU A 228 19.96 -16.30 5.05
C LEU A 228 21.38 -16.71 4.67
N ASN A 229 22.12 -15.82 4.00
CA ASN A 229 23.51 -16.06 3.61
C ASN A 229 24.38 -16.40 4.81
N ARG A 230 24.25 -15.62 5.90
CA ARG A 230 25.00 -15.88 7.14
C ARG A 230 24.60 -17.24 7.75
N CYS A 231 23.30 -17.52 7.85
CA CYS A 231 22.83 -18.78 8.44
C CYS A 231 23.36 -20.00 7.69
N ILE A 232 23.27 -19.96 6.35
CA ILE A 232 23.64 -21.09 5.50
C ILE A 232 25.15 -21.30 5.48
N GLN A 233 25.95 -20.23 5.33
CA GLN A 233 27.40 -20.36 5.40
C GLN A 233 27.89 -20.83 6.78
N PHE A 234 27.29 -20.34 7.86
CA PHE A 234 27.66 -20.75 9.22
C PHE A 234 27.40 -22.24 9.45
N ALA A 235 26.20 -22.72 9.12
CA ALA A 235 25.85 -24.12 9.28
C ALA A 235 26.75 -25.02 8.42
N THR A 236 26.97 -24.64 7.15
CA THR A 236 27.85 -25.38 6.22
C THR A 236 29.28 -25.49 6.76
N ARG A 237 29.86 -24.40 7.27
CA ARG A 237 31.22 -24.40 7.84
C ARG A 237 31.32 -25.19 9.15
N SER A 238 30.23 -25.26 9.90
CA SER A 238 30.15 -26.02 11.15
C SER A 238 29.84 -27.50 10.93
N GLY A 239 29.66 -27.94 9.67
CA GLY A 239 29.27 -29.32 9.35
C GLY A 239 27.82 -29.66 9.73
N GLU A 240 26.98 -28.66 9.97
CA GLU A 240 25.57 -28.82 10.32
C GLU A 240 24.68 -28.65 9.08
N PRO A 241 23.59 -29.45 8.92
CA PRO A 241 22.60 -29.19 7.90
C PRO A 241 21.99 -27.78 8.04
N TYR A 242 22.16 -26.92 7.03
CA TYR A 242 21.69 -25.53 7.10
C TYR A 242 20.18 -25.42 7.31
N ALA A 243 19.39 -26.37 6.83
CA ALA A 243 17.94 -26.38 7.00
C ALA A 243 17.56 -26.47 8.50
N ARG A 244 18.25 -27.31 9.26
CA ARG A 244 18.05 -27.45 10.71
C ARG A 244 18.42 -26.16 11.44
N PHE A 245 19.60 -25.61 11.15
CA PHE A 245 20.04 -24.36 11.78
C PHE A 245 19.09 -23.20 11.44
N LEU A 246 18.62 -23.13 10.19
CA LEU A 246 17.65 -22.13 9.77
C LEU A 246 16.30 -22.29 10.51
N GLU A 247 15.82 -23.52 10.72
CA GLU A 247 14.61 -23.77 11.53
C GLU A 247 14.75 -23.23 12.97
N GLU A 248 15.92 -23.36 13.59
CA GLU A 248 16.19 -22.80 14.92
C GLU A 248 16.15 -21.26 14.91
N VAL A 249 16.74 -20.63 13.90
CA VAL A 249 16.72 -19.16 13.75
C VAL A 249 15.31 -18.66 13.45
N VAL A 250 14.57 -19.31 12.56
CA VAL A 250 13.19 -18.96 12.22
C VAL A 250 12.30 -19.09 13.46
N ASP A 251 12.44 -20.15 14.27
CA ASP A 251 11.71 -20.32 15.52
C ASP A 251 11.96 -19.15 16.49
N LEU A 252 13.23 -18.75 16.64
CA LEU A 252 13.63 -17.64 17.51
C LEU A 252 13.03 -16.31 17.04
N VAL A 253 13.08 -16.03 15.74
CA VAL A 253 12.53 -14.79 15.16
C VAL A 253 11.01 -14.70 15.39
N HIS A 254 10.28 -15.80 15.26
CA HIS A 254 8.85 -15.84 15.58
C HIS A 254 8.60 -15.51 17.05
N LYS A 255 9.33 -16.14 17.97
CA LYS A 255 9.23 -15.87 19.41
C LYS A 255 9.55 -14.41 19.75
N ALA A 256 10.58 -13.83 19.11
CA ALA A 256 10.93 -12.43 19.29
C ALA A 256 9.83 -11.47 18.80
N GLN A 257 9.24 -11.76 17.63
CA GLN A 257 8.11 -11.01 17.08
C GLN A 257 6.86 -11.10 17.99
N ILE A 258 6.60 -12.26 18.60
CA ILE A 258 5.52 -12.41 19.59
C ILE A 258 5.77 -11.53 20.81
N ALA A 259 7.01 -11.51 21.33
CA ALA A 259 7.36 -10.63 22.44
C ALA A 259 7.19 -9.14 22.06
N TYR A 260 7.55 -8.75 20.84
CA TYR A 260 7.30 -7.41 20.32
C TYR A 260 5.81 -7.06 20.33
N ASN A 261 4.95 -7.98 19.86
CA ASN A 261 3.50 -7.81 19.87
C ASN A 261 2.94 -7.61 21.29
N GLU A 262 3.43 -8.35 22.28
CA GLU A 262 3.00 -8.19 23.67
C GLU A 262 3.43 -6.83 24.27
N ASN A 263 4.59 -6.32 23.89
CA ASN A 263 5.00 -4.95 24.22
C ASN A 263 4.07 -3.91 23.60
N LEU A 264 3.68 -4.10 22.33
CA LEU A 264 2.74 -3.20 21.65
C LEU A 264 1.37 -3.20 22.34
N LYS A 265 0.84 -4.38 22.69
CA LYS A 265 -0.39 -4.51 23.49
C LYS A 265 -0.28 -3.82 24.85
N MET A 266 0.87 -3.92 25.51
CA MET A 266 1.12 -3.20 26.77
C MET A 266 1.05 -1.68 26.57
N PHE A 267 1.67 -1.13 25.53
CA PHE A 267 1.60 0.30 25.24
C PHE A 267 0.19 0.77 24.89
N HIS A 268 -0.56 -0.04 24.13
CA HIS A 268 -1.97 0.23 23.85
C HIS A 268 -2.80 0.33 25.14
N ARG A 269 -2.68 -0.66 26.04
CA ARG A 269 -3.37 -0.65 27.35
C ARG A 269 -3.02 0.55 28.22
N LYS A 270 -1.85 1.19 28.00
CA LYS A 270 -1.41 2.39 28.71
C LYS A 270 -1.86 3.70 28.02
N GLY A 271 -2.62 3.63 26.92
CA GLY A 271 -3.05 4.81 26.16
C GLY A 271 -1.92 5.52 25.42
N MET A 272 -0.83 4.80 25.11
CA MET A 272 0.35 5.37 24.45
C MET A 272 0.30 5.22 22.92
N LEU A 273 -0.77 4.64 22.38
CA LEU A 273 -0.93 4.33 20.96
C LEU A 273 -2.23 4.95 20.38
N PRO A 274 -2.34 6.29 20.35
CA PRO A 274 -3.59 6.98 20.03
C PRO A 274 -4.10 6.73 18.59
N LEU A 275 -3.23 6.34 17.64
CA LEU A 275 -3.68 5.93 16.31
C LEU A 275 -4.52 4.64 16.33
N PHE A 276 -4.19 3.73 17.25
CA PHE A 276 -4.94 2.49 17.45
C PHE A 276 -6.24 2.79 18.18
N ASP A 277 -6.19 3.65 19.21
CA ASP A 277 -7.37 4.08 19.98
C ASP A 277 -8.38 4.82 19.09
N ALA A 278 -7.91 5.63 18.15
CA ALA A 278 -8.75 6.37 17.21
C ALA A 278 -9.22 5.55 15.99
N GLY A 279 -8.82 4.28 15.88
CA GLY A 279 -9.27 3.38 14.82
C GLY A 279 -8.60 3.58 13.45
N TYR A 280 -7.50 4.35 13.36
CA TYR A 280 -6.72 4.46 12.13
C TYR A 280 -5.99 3.14 11.81
N ILE A 281 -5.59 2.40 12.84
CA ILE A 281 -4.86 1.13 12.72
C ILE A 281 -5.52 0.09 13.60
N ASN A 282 -5.94 -1.02 12.98
CA ASN A 282 -6.43 -2.18 13.72
C ASN A 282 -5.28 -3.14 14.02
N MET A 283 -4.92 -3.31 15.29
CA MET A 283 -3.81 -4.17 15.72
C MET A 283 -3.95 -5.62 15.27
N ASP A 284 -5.16 -6.17 15.24
CA ASP A 284 -5.41 -7.57 14.87
C ASP A 284 -5.29 -7.79 13.35
N ARG A 285 -5.35 -6.72 12.56
CA ARG A 285 -5.16 -6.74 11.10
C ARG A 285 -3.72 -6.47 10.65
N GLN A 286 -2.78 -6.35 11.59
CA GLN A 286 -1.36 -6.11 11.27
C GLN A 286 -0.54 -7.40 11.43
N TYR A 287 0.22 -7.74 10.39
CA TYR A 287 1.15 -8.87 10.37
C TYR A 287 2.39 -8.62 11.25
N LEU A 288 3.00 -9.71 11.69
CA LEU A 288 4.39 -9.75 12.13
C LEU A 288 5.21 -10.35 10.99
N THR A 289 6.09 -9.55 10.39
CA THR A 289 6.77 -9.95 9.16
C THR A 289 8.10 -10.62 9.47
N ILE A 290 8.31 -11.79 8.89
CA ILE A 290 9.60 -12.46 8.82
C ILE A 290 10.29 -11.99 7.55
N GLY A 291 11.23 -11.07 7.69
CA GLY A 291 11.99 -10.60 6.54
C GLY A 291 13.04 -11.64 6.13
N VAL A 292 13.39 -11.70 4.85
CA VAL A 292 14.54 -12.46 4.37
C VAL A 292 15.47 -11.60 3.54
N ASN A 293 16.78 -11.83 3.67
CA ASN A 293 17.75 -11.29 2.73
C ASN A 293 18.89 -12.28 2.48
N GLY A 294 19.64 -12.05 1.40
CA GLY A 294 20.84 -12.83 1.07
C GLY A 294 20.56 -14.22 0.48
N LEU A 295 19.37 -14.46 -0.09
CA LEU A 295 18.99 -15.77 -0.64
C LEU A 295 19.86 -16.17 -1.85
N VAL A 296 20.18 -15.21 -2.72
CA VAL A 296 21.01 -15.43 -3.91
C VAL A 296 22.44 -15.75 -3.50
N GLU A 297 23.03 -14.93 -2.62
CA GLU A 297 24.39 -15.10 -2.14
C GLU A 297 24.55 -16.40 -1.34
N ALA A 298 23.49 -16.82 -0.63
CA ALA A 298 23.47 -18.11 0.04
C ALA A 298 23.58 -19.27 -0.96
N ALA A 299 22.79 -19.25 -2.04
CA ALA A 299 22.87 -20.25 -3.10
C ALA A 299 24.27 -20.28 -3.75
N GLU A 300 24.83 -19.11 -4.07
CA GLU A 300 26.18 -19.01 -4.63
C GLU A 300 27.24 -19.61 -3.70
N SER A 301 27.11 -19.39 -2.39
CA SER A 301 28.04 -19.94 -1.39
C SER A 301 28.03 -21.48 -1.33
N LEU A 302 26.95 -22.11 -1.78
CA LEU A 302 26.80 -23.55 -1.91
C LEU A 302 27.20 -24.08 -3.30
N GLY A 303 27.66 -23.20 -4.20
CA GLY A 303 27.97 -23.54 -5.58
C GLY A 303 26.74 -23.75 -6.47
N ILE A 304 25.56 -23.31 -6.02
CA ILE A 304 24.32 -23.40 -6.81
C ILE A 304 24.33 -22.27 -7.84
N LYS A 305 24.13 -22.61 -9.11
CA LYS A 305 24.08 -21.63 -10.20
C LYS A 305 22.79 -20.80 -10.10
N ILE A 306 22.92 -19.47 -10.16
CA ILE A 306 21.80 -18.52 -10.10
C ILE A 306 21.18 -18.35 -11.49
N ASN A 307 20.40 -19.34 -11.90
CA ASN A 307 19.56 -19.30 -13.10
C ASN A 307 18.34 -20.23 -12.91
N PRO A 308 17.34 -20.20 -13.80
CA PRO A 308 16.20 -21.11 -13.74
C PRO A 308 16.67 -22.56 -13.96
N ASN A 309 17.03 -23.25 -12.89
CA ASN A 309 17.43 -24.65 -12.88
C ASN A 309 16.78 -25.39 -11.69
N PRO A 310 16.60 -26.72 -11.78
CA PRO A 310 15.91 -27.48 -10.74
C PRO A 310 16.57 -27.39 -9.35
N HIS A 311 17.90 -27.28 -9.27
CA HIS A 311 18.62 -27.20 -7.99
C HIS A 311 18.35 -25.87 -7.29
N TYR A 312 18.39 -24.76 -8.03
CA TYR A 312 18.08 -23.45 -7.46
C TYR A 312 16.62 -23.33 -7.03
N VAL A 313 15.69 -23.88 -7.84
CA VAL A 313 14.26 -23.93 -7.47
C VAL A 313 14.06 -24.73 -6.18
N ALA A 314 14.65 -25.92 -6.08
CA ALA A 314 14.55 -26.76 -4.87
C ALA A 314 15.12 -26.06 -3.63
N PHE A 315 16.26 -25.38 -3.77
CA PHE A 315 16.88 -24.61 -2.69
C PHE A 315 15.99 -23.46 -2.21
N VAL A 316 15.44 -22.66 -3.14
CA VAL A 316 14.53 -21.56 -2.80
C VAL A 316 13.26 -22.08 -2.13
N GLN A 317 12.68 -23.16 -2.66
CA GLN A 317 11.48 -23.79 -2.09
C GLN A 317 11.72 -24.35 -0.68
N GLU A 318 12.89 -24.95 -0.43
CA GLU A 318 13.24 -25.45 0.90
C GLU A 318 13.30 -24.31 1.93
N ILE A 319 14.03 -23.24 1.62
CA ILE A 319 14.21 -22.10 2.53
C ILE A 319 12.90 -21.37 2.80
N LEU A 320 12.18 -20.98 1.75
CA LEU A 320 10.92 -20.26 1.91
C LEU A 320 9.84 -21.16 2.50
N GLY A 321 9.87 -22.47 2.19
CA GLY A 321 8.99 -23.46 2.78
C GLY A 321 9.20 -23.65 4.28
N ILE A 322 10.44 -23.52 4.79
CA ILE A 322 10.69 -23.50 6.25
C ILE A 322 9.95 -22.33 6.89
N ILE A 323 10.10 -21.12 6.34
CA ILE A 323 9.46 -19.92 6.89
C ILE A 323 7.94 -20.03 6.82
N GLU A 324 7.40 -20.49 5.70
CA GLU A 324 5.95 -20.70 5.52
C GLU A 324 5.38 -21.69 6.55
N ARG A 325 6.05 -22.82 6.79
CA ARG A 325 5.64 -23.80 7.81
C ARG A 325 5.59 -23.16 9.20
N TYR A 326 6.56 -22.31 9.52
CA TYR A 326 6.62 -21.63 10.81
C TYR A 326 5.60 -20.50 10.94
N ASN A 327 5.35 -19.72 9.88
CA ASN A 327 4.26 -18.74 9.83
C ASN A 327 2.93 -19.42 10.16
N LYS A 328 2.67 -20.59 9.57
CA LYS A 328 1.48 -21.42 9.85
C LYS A 328 1.47 -21.97 11.28
N LYS A 329 2.61 -22.45 11.78
CA LYS A 329 2.77 -22.99 13.15
C LYS A 329 2.45 -21.96 14.23
N TYR A 330 2.88 -20.72 14.04
CA TYR A 330 2.72 -19.64 15.03
C TYR A 330 1.47 -18.77 14.82
N ARG A 331 0.74 -18.96 13.71
CA ARG A 331 -0.53 -18.26 13.45
C ARG A 331 -1.54 -18.58 14.56
N SER A 332 -2.22 -17.56 15.04
CA SER A 332 -3.33 -17.68 15.99
C SER A 332 -4.46 -16.75 15.57
N LYS A 333 -5.53 -16.67 16.37
CA LYS A 333 -6.61 -15.69 16.15
C LYS A 333 -6.16 -14.24 16.27
N GLU A 334 -5.10 -13.98 17.06
CA GLU A 334 -4.58 -12.63 17.34
C GLU A 334 -3.26 -12.33 16.62
N LEU A 335 -2.63 -13.35 16.03
CA LEU A 335 -1.30 -13.27 15.44
C LEU A 335 -1.33 -13.76 14.00
N MET A 336 -0.92 -12.87 13.10
CA MET A 336 -0.70 -13.18 11.69
C MET A 336 0.77 -12.97 11.36
N PHE A 337 1.32 -13.89 10.57
CA PHE A 337 2.70 -13.82 10.10
C PHE A 337 2.71 -13.85 8.57
N ASN A 338 3.61 -13.09 7.98
CA ASN A 338 3.93 -13.15 6.56
C ASN A 338 5.45 -13.15 6.36
N CYS A 339 5.88 -13.35 5.12
CA CYS A 339 7.28 -13.28 4.73
C CYS A 339 7.45 -12.13 3.74
N GLU A 340 8.54 -11.37 3.88
CA GLU A 340 8.94 -10.30 2.95
C GLU A 340 10.40 -10.46 2.50
#